data_AF-A0A846C622-F1
#
_entry.id   AF-A0A846C622-F1
#
_cell.length_a   1.000
_cell.length_b   1.000
_cell.length_c   1.000
_cell.angle_alpha   90.00
_cell.angle_beta   90.00
_cell.angle_gamma   90.00
#
_symmetry.space_group_name_H-M   'P 1'
#
loop_
_entity.id
_entity.type
_entity.pdbx_description
1 polymer ?
#
loop_
_entity_poly.entity_id
_entity_poly.type
_entity_poly.pdbx_seq_one_letter_code
_entity_poly.pdbx_strand_id
1 'polypeptide(L)'
;MFINRIVSVYLRFFFFGFAIWMVAFYFLFSTPITAVTPQDLPPLKAYPLPETLAQWQDPRNSGDYFDEIEVQDVGYLIWSHFPIKVYVESSDNDESRSRQWVKTVVDAIWEWNIYLPLQVVDNPEVADIKIFKKRPPLTPGKLRARSAETRYQLDRDENGILSHNFVIWLSPMQVGKYLPAAARHEFGHALGIWGHSPEKTDVMYYSQVAEPPPISSRDVNTLKKIYLQTTRIGSKFPFSSDN
;
A
#
# COMPACT_ATOMS: atom_id res chain seq x y z
N MET A 1 -1.72 -70.35 -0.51
CA MET A 1 -0.76 -69.25 -0.23
C MET A 1 -0.22 -68.55 -1.49
N PHE A 2 -0.51 -69.02 -2.71
CA PHE A 2 0.07 -68.46 -3.96
C PHE A 2 -0.78 -67.36 -4.67
N ILE A 3 -2.09 -67.29 -4.43
CA ILE A 3 -3.00 -66.39 -5.17
C ILE A 3 -2.92 -64.92 -4.68
N ASN A 4 -2.65 -64.69 -3.38
CA ASN A 4 -2.60 -63.34 -2.79
C ASN A 4 -1.33 -62.54 -3.16
N ARG A 5 -0.27 -63.17 -3.65
CA ARG A 5 0.96 -62.46 -4.06
C ARG A 5 0.85 -61.84 -5.46
N ILE A 6 0.08 -62.44 -6.36
CA ILE A 6 -0.05 -61.99 -7.75
C ILE A 6 -0.90 -60.71 -7.83
N VAL A 7 -2.03 -60.67 -7.12
CA VAL A 7 -2.92 -59.49 -7.07
C VAL A 7 -2.22 -58.25 -6.51
N SER A 8 -1.34 -58.42 -5.51
CA SER A 8 -0.56 -57.33 -4.87
C SER A 8 0.49 -56.71 -5.81
N VAL A 9 1.08 -57.50 -6.70
CA VAL A 9 2.06 -57.02 -7.68
C VAL A 9 1.38 -56.20 -8.77
N TYR A 10 0.26 -56.66 -9.32
CA TYR A 10 -0.49 -55.92 -10.34
C TYR A 10 -1.12 -54.62 -9.80
N LEU A 11 -1.59 -54.59 -8.55
CA LEU A 11 -2.08 -53.36 -7.92
C LEU A 11 -0.97 -52.30 -7.79
N ARG A 12 0.25 -52.71 -7.40
CA ARG A 12 1.39 -51.79 -7.26
C ARG A 12 1.87 -51.21 -8.58
N PHE A 13 1.85 -52.00 -9.67
CA PHE A 13 2.15 -51.49 -11.01
C PHE A 13 1.05 -50.55 -11.55
N PHE A 14 -0.22 -50.80 -11.21
CA PHE A 14 -1.33 -49.92 -11.58
C PHE A 14 -1.24 -48.55 -10.87
N PHE A 15 -0.90 -48.51 -9.57
CA PHE A 15 -0.70 -47.25 -8.83
C PHE A 15 0.55 -46.46 -9.28
N PHE A 16 1.63 -47.15 -9.66
CA PHE A 16 2.83 -46.48 -10.21
C PHE A 16 2.57 -45.86 -11.58
N GLY A 17 1.84 -46.56 -12.46
CA GLY A 17 1.45 -46.03 -13.77
C GLY A 17 0.51 -44.82 -13.66
N PHE A 18 -0.46 -44.87 -12.74
CA PHE A 18 -1.41 -43.78 -12.52
C PHE A 18 -0.75 -42.52 -11.93
N ALA A 19 0.22 -42.70 -11.03
CA ALA A 19 1.00 -41.58 -10.47
C ALA A 19 1.87 -40.88 -11.52
N ILE A 20 2.52 -41.65 -12.41
CA ILE A 20 3.31 -41.09 -13.53
C ILE A 20 2.38 -40.35 -14.50
N TRP A 21 1.19 -40.88 -14.76
CA TRP A 21 0.20 -40.24 -15.63
C TRP A 21 -0.36 -38.94 -15.03
N MET A 22 -0.61 -38.88 -13.72
CA MET A 22 -1.02 -37.65 -13.04
C MET A 22 0.07 -36.57 -13.04
N VAL A 23 1.34 -36.93 -12.87
CA VAL A 23 2.46 -35.97 -12.96
C VAL A 23 2.58 -35.43 -14.39
N ALA A 24 2.50 -36.31 -15.40
CA ALA A 24 2.53 -35.88 -16.80
C ALA A 24 1.33 -34.99 -17.18
N PHE A 25 0.14 -35.30 -16.64
CA PHE A 25 -1.07 -34.49 -16.85
C PHE A 25 -0.97 -33.13 -16.14
N TYR A 26 -0.34 -33.05 -14.96
CA TYR A 26 -0.11 -31.78 -14.25
C TYR A 26 0.79 -30.83 -15.05
N PHE A 27 1.80 -31.35 -15.74
CA PHE A 27 2.67 -30.56 -16.63
C PHE A 27 1.99 -30.15 -17.95
N LEU A 28 0.98 -30.90 -18.42
CA LEU A 28 0.23 -30.55 -19.64
C LEU A 28 -0.82 -29.46 -19.41
N PHE A 29 -1.27 -29.26 -18.16
CA PHE A 29 -2.29 -28.27 -17.80
C PHE A 29 -1.78 -27.13 -16.90
N SER A 30 -0.52 -27.16 -16.48
CA SER A 30 0.11 -25.98 -15.90
C SER A 30 0.35 -24.96 -17.02
N THR A 31 -0.56 -24.00 -17.17
CA THR A 31 -0.23 -22.79 -17.92
C THR A 31 1.01 -22.17 -17.27
N PRO A 32 2.07 -21.87 -18.04
CA PRO A 32 3.19 -21.14 -17.47
C PRO A 32 2.63 -19.81 -16.99
N ILE A 33 2.76 -19.54 -15.68
CA ILE A 33 2.60 -18.19 -15.17
C ILE A 33 3.71 -17.41 -15.84
N THR A 34 3.37 -16.58 -16.82
CA THR A 34 4.31 -15.70 -17.50
C THR A 34 4.92 -14.82 -16.41
N ALA A 35 6.16 -15.10 -16.04
CA ALA A 35 6.89 -14.28 -15.11
C ALA A 35 7.06 -12.91 -15.77
N VAL A 36 6.51 -11.86 -15.15
CA VAL A 36 6.69 -10.48 -15.61
C VAL A 36 8.19 -10.20 -15.61
N THR A 37 8.77 -10.03 -16.79
CA THR A 37 10.19 -9.70 -16.96
C THR A 37 10.38 -8.19 -16.76
N PRO A 38 11.56 -7.71 -16.32
CA PRO A 38 11.85 -6.27 -16.23
C PRO A 38 11.64 -5.51 -17.56
N GLN A 39 11.68 -6.22 -18.69
CA GLN A 39 11.37 -5.71 -20.03
C GLN A 39 9.90 -5.27 -20.20
N ASP A 40 8.99 -5.79 -19.37
CA ASP A 40 7.55 -5.54 -19.46
C ASP A 40 7.11 -4.34 -18.61
N LEU A 41 7.99 -3.74 -17.81
CA LEU A 41 7.63 -2.61 -16.96
C LEU A 41 7.55 -1.29 -17.75
N PRO A 42 6.58 -0.41 -17.45
CA PRO A 42 6.51 0.91 -18.05
C PRO A 42 7.79 1.74 -17.82
N PRO A 43 8.15 2.68 -18.71
CA PRO A 43 9.27 3.57 -18.47
C PRO A 43 9.02 4.47 -17.24
N LEU A 44 10.10 4.87 -16.57
CA LEU A 44 10.06 5.88 -15.51
C LEU A 44 9.67 7.23 -16.11
N LYS A 45 8.76 7.93 -15.46
CA LYS A 45 8.24 9.24 -15.86
C LYS A 45 8.19 10.19 -14.68
N ALA A 46 8.54 11.45 -14.91
CA ALA A 46 8.30 12.53 -13.95
C ALA A 46 6.92 13.17 -14.19
N TYR A 47 6.26 13.57 -13.12
CA TYR A 47 5.01 14.32 -13.17
C TYR A 47 5.22 15.75 -12.67
N PRO A 48 4.43 16.74 -13.14
CA PRO A 48 4.49 18.07 -12.56
C PRO A 48 4.06 18.02 -11.09
N LEU A 49 4.66 18.88 -10.27
CA LEU A 49 4.24 19.03 -8.89
C LEU A 49 2.76 19.47 -8.83
N PRO A 50 1.98 18.94 -7.87
CA PRO A 50 0.69 19.52 -7.51
C PRO A 50 0.88 20.97 -7.08
N GLU A 51 -0.08 21.84 -7.41
CA GLU A 51 0.01 23.28 -7.17
C GLU A 51 0.35 23.61 -5.70
N THR A 52 -0.28 22.91 -4.76
CA THR A 52 -0.04 23.00 -3.31
C THR A 52 1.43 22.74 -2.93
N LEU A 53 2.05 21.70 -3.49
CA LEU A 53 3.48 21.41 -3.26
C LEU A 53 4.40 22.34 -4.03
N ALA A 54 4.01 22.78 -5.23
CA ALA A 54 4.78 23.74 -6.01
C ALA A 54 4.92 25.07 -5.24
N GLN A 55 3.82 25.53 -4.63
CA GLN A 55 3.75 26.76 -3.84
C GLN A 55 4.37 26.63 -2.43
N TRP A 56 4.51 25.41 -1.90
CA TRP A 56 5.14 25.18 -0.60
C TRP A 56 6.56 25.76 -0.54
N GLN A 57 6.81 26.53 0.52
CA GLN A 57 8.11 27.09 0.87
C GLN A 57 8.37 26.84 2.34
N ASP A 58 9.64 26.60 2.67
CA ASP A 58 10.11 26.50 4.05
C ASP A 58 11.12 27.62 4.35
N PRO A 59 10.66 28.77 4.87
CA PRO A 59 11.54 29.91 5.15
C PRO A 59 12.60 29.60 6.21
N ARG A 60 12.39 28.58 7.04
CA ARG A 60 13.33 28.19 8.10
C ARG A 60 14.39 27.22 7.59
N ASN A 61 14.28 26.76 6.34
CA ASN A 61 15.17 25.76 5.75
C ASN A 61 15.40 24.57 6.69
N SER A 62 14.31 23.96 7.13
CA SER A 62 14.28 22.93 8.17
C SER A 62 14.93 21.61 7.73
N GLY A 63 15.31 21.49 6.45
CA GLY A 63 15.83 20.28 5.84
C GLY A 63 14.75 19.26 5.52
N ASP A 64 15.15 18.02 5.28
CA ASP A 64 14.29 16.89 4.96
C ASP A 64 14.95 15.60 5.47
N TYR A 65 14.37 14.45 5.12
CA TYR A 65 14.93 13.12 5.37
C TYR A 65 14.74 12.24 4.12
N PHE A 66 14.90 12.82 2.93
CA PHE A 66 14.67 12.10 1.68
C PHE A 66 15.57 10.88 1.49
N ASP A 67 16.77 10.89 2.08
CA ASP A 67 17.70 9.75 2.06
C ASP A 67 17.17 8.52 2.83
N GLU A 68 16.15 8.69 3.67
CA GLU A 68 15.48 7.62 4.43
C GLU A 68 14.28 7.01 3.68
N ILE A 69 14.03 7.44 2.43
CA ILE A 69 12.87 6.99 1.64
C ILE A 69 13.26 5.79 0.77
N GLU A 70 12.48 4.71 0.90
CA GLU A 70 12.69 3.48 0.16
C GLU A 70 12.14 3.58 -1.27
N VAL A 71 13.00 3.31 -2.25
CA VAL A 71 12.61 3.22 -3.67
C VAL A 71 12.07 1.83 -3.98
N GLN A 72 10.91 1.76 -4.62
CA GLN A 72 10.27 0.49 -5.01
C GLN A 72 10.64 0.14 -6.45
N ASP A 73 10.28 -1.07 -6.91
CA ASP A 73 10.51 -1.50 -8.31
C ASP A 73 9.82 -0.59 -9.35
N VAL A 74 8.73 0.06 -8.92
CA VAL A 74 7.98 1.05 -9.70
C VAL A 74 8.53 2.48 -9.58
N GLY A 75 9.66 2.67 -8.89
CA GLY A 75 10.18 3.97 -8.50
C GLY A 75 9.54 4.47 -7.20
N TYR A 76 9.36 5.78 -7.09
CA TYR A 76 8.70 6.38 -5.93
C TYR A 76 7.17 6.22 -6.01
N LEU A 77 6.52 6.06 -4.87
CA LEU A 77 5.06 5.97 -4.76
C LEU A 77 4.47 7.39 -4.85
N ILE A 78 4.10 7.81 -6.06
CA ILE A 78 3.61 9.16 -6.35
C ILE A 78 2.20 9.09 -6.93
N TRP A 79 1.30 9.93 -6.42
CA TRP A 79 -0.01 10.15 -7.02
C TRP A 79 0.10 11.13 -8.20
N SER A 80 -0.32 10.72 -9.40
CA SER A 80 -0.32 11.56 -10.60
C SER A 80 -1.70 12.14 -10.96
N HIS A 81 -2.74 11.70 -10.26
CA HIS A 81 -4.12 12.14 -10.47
C HIS A 81 -4.67 12.71 -9.16
N PHE A 82 -5.36 13.84 -9.28
CA PHE A 82 -5.91 14.58 -8.15
C PHE A 82 -7.37 14.95 -8.42
N PRO A 83 -8.21 15.06 -7.37
CA PRO A 83 -7.88 14.79 -5.96
C PRO A 83 -7.70 13.30 -5.67
N ILE A 84 -6.90 12.98 -4.64
CA ILE A 84 -6.76 11.61 -4.12
C ILE A 84 -8.05 11.27 -3.37
N LYS A 85 -8.74 10.20 -3.77
CA LYS A 85 -10.00 9.77 -3.18
C LYS A 85 -9.75 8.87 -1.97
N VAL A 86 -10.31 9.25 -0.83
CA VAL A 86 -10.09 8.57 0.45
C VAL A 86 -11.41 8.06 0.99
N TYR A 87 -11.49 6.76 1.25
CA TYR A 87 -12.60 6.15 1.97
C TYR A 87 -12.19 5.91 3.43
N VAL A 88 -13.05 6.33 4.35
CA VAL A 88 -12.91 6.06 5.80
C VAL A 88 -14.09 5.20 6.23
N GLU A 89 -13.81 4.02 6.76
CA GLU A 89 -14.84 3.09 7.23
C GLU A 89 -15.77 3.77 8.25
N SER A 90 -17.04 3.87 7.89
CA SER A 90 -18.12 4.22 8.81
C SER A 90 -18.99 2.99 9.03
N SER A 91 -19.34 2.71 10.29
CA SER A 91 -20.42 1.75 10.55
C SER A 91 -21.77 2.42 10.32
N ASP A 92 -22.69 1.75 9.62
CA ASP A 92 -24.09 2.20 9.48
C ASP A 92 -24.79 2.34 10.85
N ASN A 93 -24.26 1.67 11.87
CA ASN A 93 -24.70 1.84 13.24
C ASN A 93 -24.27 3.22 13.73
N ASP A 94 -25.25 4.12 13.88
CA ASP A 94 -25.10 5.52 14.27
C ASP A 94 -24.77 5.67 15.79
N GLU A 95 -23.75 4.95 16.25
CA GLU A 95 -23.21 5.09 17.59
C GLU A 95 -22.31 6.33 17.68
N SER A 96 -22.50 7.16 18.70
CA SER A 96 -21.69 8.37 18.95
C SER A 96 -20.18 8.10 18.92
N ARG A 97 -19.74 6.95 19.44
CA ARG A 97 -18.33 6.53 19.43
C ARG A 97 -17.80 6.21 18.03
N SER A 98 -18.65 5.70 17.14
CA SER A 98 -18.31 5.44 15.75
C SER A 98 -18.13 6.76 14.99
N ARG A 99 -19.10 7.67 15.12
CA ARG A 99 -19.01 9.03 14.55
C ARG A 99 -17.78 9.79 15.03
N GLN A 100 -17.47 9.73 16.32
CA GLN A 100 -16.29 10.40 16.87
C GLN A 100 -14.99 9.84 16.30
N TRP A 101 -14.91 8.53 16.11
CA TRP A 101 -13.75 7.89 15.49
C TRP A 101 -13.58 8.37 14.03
N VAL A 102 -14.65 8.31 13.23
CA VAL A 102 -14.64 8.75 11.83
C VAL A 102 -14.21 10.21 11.75
N LYS A 103 -14.83 11.09 12.56
CA LYS A 103 -14.47 12.51 12.60
C LYS A 103 -12.99 12.70 12.93
N THR A 104 -12.47 12.01 13.94
CA THR A 104 -11.07 12.15 14.36
C THR A 104 -10.10 11.73 13.26
N VAL A 105 -10.42 10.66 12.52
CA VAL A 105 -9.59 10.17 11.41
C VAL A 105 -9.67 11.11 10.22
N VAL A 106 -10.88 11.57 9.85
CA VAL A 106 -11.09 12.54 8.77
C VAL A 106 -10.39 13.87 9.06
N ASP A 107 -10.48 14.39 10.29
CA ASP A 107 -9.78 15.61 10.71
C ASP A 107 -8.26 15.45 10.50
N ALA A 108 -7.67 14.32 10.93
CA ALA A 108 -6.23 14.06 10.80
C ALA A 108 -5.76 13.92 9.34
N ILE A 109 -6.60 13.35 8.47
CA ILE A 109 -6.34 13.26 7.02
C ILE A 109 -6.41 14.64 6.39
N TRP A 110 -7.39 15.47 6.78
CA TRP A 110 -7.54 16.81 6.24
C TRP A 110 -6.35 17.73 6.55
N GLU A 111 -5.57 17.45 7.60
CA GLU A 111 -4.31 18.16 7.85
C GLU A 111 -3.31 18.04 6.69
N TRP A 112 -3.31 16.92 5.96
CA TRP A 112 -2.48 16.72 4.78
C TRP A 112 -3.00 17.42 3.52
N ASN A 113 -4.28 17.79 3.48
CA ASN A 113 -4.88 18.41 2.29
C ASN A 113 -4.35 19.82 1.98
N ILE A 114 -3.69 20.44 2.95
CA ILE A 114 -2.91 21.67 2.74
C ILE A 114 -1.82 21.43 1.69
N TYR A 115 -1.28 20.21 1.63
CA TYR A 115 -0.11 19.86 0.81
C TYR A 115 -0.48 19.06 -0.43
N LEU A 116 -1.56 18.28 -0.42
CA LEU A 116 -2.02 17.49 -1.57
C LEU A 116 -3.55 17.51 -1.66
N PRO A 117 -4.17 17.74 -2.83
CA PRO A 117 -5.63 17.73 -2.95
C PRO A 117 -6.24 16.37 -2.62
N LEU A 118 -7.13 16.32 -1.62
CA LEU A 118 -7.84 15.13 -1.18
C LEU A 118 -9.36 15.28 -1.36
N GLN A 119 -10.05 14.16 -1.52
CA GLN A 119 -11.50 14.08 -1.51
C GLN A 119 -11.94 12.86 -0.69
N VAL A 120 -12.72 13.08 0.37
CA VAL A 120 -13.35 11.97 1.10
C VAL A 120 -14.56 11.47 0.28
N VAL A 121 -14.65 10.14 0.10
CA VAL A 121 -15.72 9.48 -0.65
C VAL A 121 -16.41 8.41 0.20
N ASP A 122 -17.71 8.20 -0.03
CA ASP A 122 -18.51 7.25 0.75
C ASP A 122 -18.43 5.81 0.23
N ASN A 123 -18.00 5.61 -1.03
CA ASN A 123 -17.91 4.29 -1.65
C ASN A 123 -16.45 3.81 -1.69
N PRO A 124 -16.11 2.68 -1.04
CA PRO A 124 -14.75 2.15 -1.05
C PRO A 124 -14.27 1.68 -2.43
N GLU A 125 -15.17 1.37 -3.37
CA GLU A 125 -14.79 0.88 -4.71
C GLU A 125 -14.19 1.96 -5.61
N VAL A 126 -14.46 3.23 -5.31
CA VAL A 126 -13.91 4.37 -6.07
C VAL A 126 -12.77 5.08 -5.35
N ALA A 127 -12.33 4.55 -4.21
CA ALA A 127 -11.32 5.15 -3.36
C ALA A 127 -9.91 4.63 -3.69
N ASP A 128 -8.97 5.56 -3.78
CA ASP A 128 -7.54 5.29 -3.97
C ASP A 128 -6.88 4.83 -2.66
N ILE A 129 -7.33 5.39 -1.53
CA ILE A 129 -6.87 5.04 -0.17
C ILE A 129 -8.08 4.61 0.67
N LYS A 130 -8.01 3.43 1.27
CA LYS A 130 -9.07 2.86 2.11
C LYS A 130 -8.59 2.73 3.55
N ILE A 131 -9.35 3.28 4.51
CA ILE A 131 -8.96 3.31 5.93
C ILE A 131 -9.99 2.55 6.75
N PHE A 132 -9.54 1.52 7.45
CA PHE A 132 -10.39 0.63 8.23
C PHE A 132 -10.08 0.68 9.73
N LYS A 133 -11.13 0.62 10.55
CA LYS A 133 -11.05 0.51 12.01
C LYS A 133 -10.87 -0.96 12.42
N LYS A 134 -9.75 -1.55 12.02
CA LYS A 134 -9.46 -2.96 12.24
C LYS A 134 -8.00 -3.16 12.62
N ARG A 135 -7.71 -4.22 13.37
CA ARG A 135 -6.32 -4.60 13.64
C ARG A 135 -5.63 -4.98 12.32
N PRO A 136 -4.38 -4.55 12.10
CA PRO A 136 -3.60 -4.97 10.95
C PRO A 136 -3.52 -6.50 10.83
N PRO A 137 -3.53 -7.06 9.60
CA PRO A 137 -3.36 -8.50 9.39
C PRO A 137 -2.05 -9.01 9.98
N LEU A 138 -2.10 -10.20 10.59
CA LEU A 138 -0.91 -10.87 11.09
C LEU A 138 0.00 -11.27 9.93
N THR A 139 1.30 -11.03 10.07
CA THR A 139 2.31 -11.51 9.13
C THR A 139 2.96 -12.77 9.71
N PRO A 140 3.04 -13.90 8.96
CA PRO A 140 3.75 -15.09 9.41
C PRO A 140 5.16 -14.75 9.91
N GLY A 141 5.52 -15.21 11.10
CA GLY A 141 6.82 -14.92 11.73
C GLY A 141 6.91 -13.60 12.52
N LYS A 142 5.91 -12.71 12.45
CA LYS A 142 5.80 -11.54 13.34
C LYS A 142 4.63 -11.71 14.31
N LEU A 143 4.94 -12.08 15.55
CA LEU A 143 3.94 -12.40 16.60
C LEU A 143 3.32 -11.17 17.30
N ARG A 144 3.77 -9.95 17.01
CA ARG A 144 3.26 -8.74 17.66
C ARG A 144 2.12 -8.11 16.86
N ALA A 145 0.99 -7.89 17.52
CA ALA A 145 -0.09 -7.09 16.98
C ALA A 145 0.40 -5.65 16.75
N ARG A 146 0.27 -5.16 15.52
CA ARG A 146 0.59 -3.77 15.17
C ARG A 146 -0.55 -2.85 15.58
N SER A 147 -0.17 -1.63 15.94
CA SER A 147 -1.12 -0.60 16.37
C SER A 147 -1.78 0.09 15.17
N ALA A 148 -1.05 0.19 14.06
CA ALA A 148 -1.54 0.57 12.75
C ALA A 148 -0.63 -0.03 11.67
N GLU A 149 -1.08 -0.03 10.41
CA GLU A 149 -0.27 -0.44 9.26
C GLU A 149 -0.86 0.14 7.97
N THR A 150 0.01 0.62 7.09
CA THR A 150 -0.27 0.94 5.70
C THR A 150 0.32 -0.11 4.77
N ARG A 151 -0.44 -0.50 3.75
CA ARG A 151 0.05 -1.32 2.63
C ARG A 151 -0.42 -0.71 1.32
N TYR A 152 0.37 -0.91 0.27
CA TYR A 152 -0.04 -0.62 -1.09
C TYR A 152 -0.20 -1.91 -1.90
N GLN A 153 -0.99 -1.82 -2.95
CA GLN A 153 -1.10 -2.82 -4.01
C GLN A 153 -0.94 -2.12 -5.35
N LEU A 154 -0.27 -2.78 -6.29
CA LEU A 154 -0.19 -2.34 -7.68
C LEU A 154 -1.34 -2.97 -8.46
N ASP A 155 -1.92 -2.19 -9.36
CA ASP A 155 -2.99 -2.63 -10.25
C ASP A 155 -2.77 -2.13 -11.68
N ARG A 156 -3.49 -2.70 -12.63
CA ARG A 156 -3.47 -2.31 -14.03
C ARG A 156 -4.90 -2.12 -14.50
N ASP A 157 -5.22 -0.93 -14.98
CA ASP A 157 -6.54 -0.66 -15.53
C ASP A 157 -6.75 -1.32 -16.92
N GLU A 158 -7.98 -1.24 -17.42
CA GLU A 158 -8.37 -1.76 -18.74
C GLU A 158 -7.56 -1.17 -19.91
N ASN A 159 -7.00 0.04 -19.73
CA ASN A 159 -6.18 0.72 -20.71
C ASN A 159 -4.69 0.33 -20.60
N GLY A 160 -4.35 -0.48 -19.61
CA GLY A 160 -3.01 -0.94 -19.29
C GLY A 160 -2.16 0.10 -18.57
N ILE A 161 -2.77 1.03 -17.85
CA ILE A 161 -2.08 2.02 -17.00
C ILE A 161 -1.81 1.38 -15.64
N LEU A 162 -0.54 1.41 -15.21
CA LEU A 162 -0.14 0.99 -13.88
C LEU A 162 -0.63 2.00 -12.84
N SER A 163 -1.36 1.54 -11.84
CA SER A 163 -1.83 2.33 -10.71
C SER A 163 -1.42 1.69 -9.39
N HIS A 164 -1.64 2.41 -8.30
CA HIS A 164 -1.52 1.87 -6.96
C HIS A 164 -2.73 2.26 -6.12
N ASN A 165 -3.01 1.44 -5.11
CA ASN A 165 -4.06 1.70 -4.14
C ASN A 165 -3.50 1.39 -2.76
N PHE A 166 -3.99 2.08 -1.73
CA PHE A 166 -3.53 1.88 -0.36
C PHE A 166 -4.65 1.40 0.55
N VAL A 167 -4.26 0.56 1.50
CA VAL A 167 -5.10 0.17 2.63
C VAL A 167 -4.38 0.51 3.93
N ILE A 168 -5.09 1.22 4.79
CA ILE A 168 -4.64 1.58 6.13
C ILE A 168 -5.53 0.87 7.14
N TRP A 169 -4.91 0.17 8.09
CA TRP A 169 -5.60 -0.40 9.24
C TRP A 169 -5.23 0.37 10.50
N LEU A 170 -6.21 0.98 11.14
CA LEU A 170 -6.06 1.62 12.44
C LEU A 170 -6.68 0.72 13.52
N SER A 171 -5.85 0.24 14.45
CA SER A 171 -6.35 -0.62 15.53
C SER A 171 -7.39 0.13 16.37
N PRO A 172 -8.52 -0.50 16.74
CA PRO A 172 -9.47 0.08 17.69
C PRO A 172 -8.87 0.37 19.08
N MET A 173 -7.67 -0.13 19.36
CA MET A 173 -6.93 0.13 20.60
C MET A 173 -6.22 1.49 20.57
N GLN A 174 -6.09 2.14 19.41
CA GLN A 174 -5.60 3.50 19.31
C GLN A 174 -6.67 4.48 19.79
N VAL A 175 -6.38 5.19 20.88
CA VAL A 175 -7.33 6.05 21.59
C VAL A 175 -6.72 7.38 21.98
N GLY A 176 -7.56 8.37 22.27
CA GLY A 176 -7.12 9.71 22.64
C GLY A 176 -6.25 10.33 21.55
N LYS A 177 -5.16 10.97 21.95
CA LYS A 177 -4.22 11.65 21.03
C LYS A 177 -3.45 10.71 20.10
N TYR A 178 -3.42 9.41 20.38
CA TYR A 178 -2.68 8.45 19.55
C TYR A 178 -3.46 7.99 18.31
N LEU A 179 -4.80 8.09 18.31
CA LEU A 179 -5.60 7.83 17.12
C LEU A 179 -5.31 8.82 15.97
N PRO A 180 -5.45 10.15 16.15
CA PRO A 180 -5.15 11.09 15.08
C PRO A 180 -3.65 11.07 14.72
N ALA A 181 -2.76 10.81 15.68
CA ALA A 181 -1.33 10.65 15.41
C ALA A 181 -1.03 9.47 14.48
N ALA A 182 -1.59 8.29 14.78
CA ALA A 182 -1.44 7.11 13.94
C ALA A 182 -2.08 7.34 12.56
N ALA A 183 -3.29 7.92 12.50
CA ALA A 183 -3.94 8.25 11.24
C ALA A 183 -3.07 9.18 10.37
N ARG A 184 -2.51 10.24 10.97
CA ARG A 184 -1.63 11.19 10.28
C ARG A 184 -0.34 10.54 9.75
N HIS A 185 0.29 9.67 10.54
CA HIS A 185 1.51 8.94 10.18
C HIS A 185 1.27 7.96 9.03
N GLU A 186 0.29 7.08 9.20
CA GLU A 186 -0.06 6.07 8.18
C GLU A 186 -0.54 6.73 6.88
N PHE A 187 -1.29 7.82 6.97
CA PHE A 187 -1.67 8.57 5.78
C PHE A 187 -0.46 9.20 5.08
N GLY A 188 0.55 9.66 5.82
CA GLY A 188 1.83 10.09 5.25
C GLY A 188 2.53 9.02 4.41
N HIS A 189 2.50 7.75 4.85
CA HIS A 189 2.95 6.63 4.03
C HIS A 189 2.12 6.47 2.75
N ALA A 190 0.79 6.57 2.85
CA ALA A 190 -0.11 6.47 1.70
C ALA A 190 0.02 7.63 0.70
N LEU A 191 0.58 8.77 1.11
CA LEU A 191 0.93 9.89 0.24
C LEU A 191 2.29 9.72 -0.45
N GLY A 192 3.08 8.70 -0.10
CA GLY A 192 4.34 8.38 -0.75
C GLY A 192 5.57 8.46 0.13
N ILE A 193 5.46 8.88 1.39
CA ILE A 193 6.58 8.89 2.34
C ILE A 193 6.83 7.46 2.82
N TRP A 194 7.40 6.62 1.96
CA TRP A 194 7.66 5.21 2.23
C TRP A 194 9.01 5.03 2.94
N GLY A 195 9.04 5.40 4.21
CA GLY A 195 10.22 5.49 5.05
C GLY A 195 9.89 6.23 6.34
N HIS A 196 10.88 6.48 7.18
CA HIS A 196 10.67 7.13 8.46
C HIS A 196 11.66 8.28 8.68
N SER A 197 11.19 9.34 9.35
CA SER A 197 12.09 10.37 9.86
C SER A 197 12.90 9.82 11.05
N PRO A 198 14.18 10.22 11.19
CA PRO A 198 14.95 9.93 12.40
C PRO A 198 14.58 10.84 13.58
N GLU A 199 13.81 11.92 13.36
CA GLU A 199 13.52 12.94 14.38
C GLU A 199 12.12 12.79 14.98
N LYS A 200 12.06 12.70 16.31
CA LYS A 200 10.81 12.54 17.07
C LYS A 200 9.82 13.71 16.97
N THR A 201 10.25 14.82 16.37
CA THR A 201 9.43 16.03 16.13
C THR A 201 8.69 16.00 14.81
N ASP A 202 8.94 14.98 13.98
CA ASP A 202 8.27 14.78 12.69
C ASP A 202 7.15 13.76 12.84
N VAL A 203 6.07 13.92 12.07
CA VAL A 203 4.99 12.94 12.12
C VAL A 203 5.48 11.57 11.67
N MET A 204 6.44 11.53 10.74
CA MET A 204 6.95 10.28 10.17
C MET A 204 8.02 9.61 11.04
N TYR A 205 8.19 9.99 12.31
CA TYR A 205 9.04 9.26 13.24
C TYR A 205 8.49 7.85 13.50
N TYR A 206 9.35 6.84 13.43
CA TYR A 206 8.96 5.41 13.46
C TYR A 206 8.30 4.92 14.76
N SER A 207 8.37 5.71 15.84
CA SER A 207 7.90 5.30 17.17
C SER A 207 6.85 6.26 17.72
N GLN A 208 5.87 5.71 18.41
CA GLN A 208 4.89 6.51 19.13
C GLN A 208 5.57 7.28 20.27
N VAL A 209 5.40 8.60 20.28
CA VAL A 209 5.94 9.49 21.30
C VAL A 209 4.87 9.96 22.28
N ALA A 210 5.30 10.41 23.46
CA ALA A 210 4.39 10.88 24.51
C ALA A 210 3.53 12.06 24.06
N GLU A 211 4.09 13.01 23.30
CA GLU A 211 3.35 14.13 22.68
C GLU A 211 3.50 14.04 21.16
N PRO A 212 2.52 13.46 20.45
CA PRO A 212 2.61 13.29 19.01
C PRO A 212 2.71 14.64 18.28
N PRO A 213 3.70 14.82 17.39
CA PRO A 213 3.86 16.07 16.66
C PRO A 213 2.79 16.26 15.57
N PRO A 214 2.54 17.51 15.15
CA PRO A 214 1.85 17.79 13.90
C PRO A 214 2.74 17.44 12.68
N ILE A 215 2.22 17.61 11.47
CA ILE A 215 3.03 17.55 10.25
C ILE A 215 4.11 18.65 10.30
N SER A 216 5.38 18.27 10.19
CA SER A 216 6.51 19.18 10.24
C SER A 216 6.89 19.72 8.87
N SER A 217 7.66 20.81 8.83
CA SER A 217 8.24 21.31 7.57
C SER A 217 9.15 20.27 6.89
N ARG A 218 9.84 19.42 7.67
CA ARG A 218 10.69 18.34 7.12
C ARG A 218 9.86 17.25 6.46
N ASP A 219 8.69 16.92 7.01
CA ASP A 219 7.75 15.98 6.41
C ASP A 219 7.32 16.47 5.01
N VAL A 220 6.93 17.76 4.92
CA VAL A 220 6.49 18.37 3.66
C VAL A 220 7.63 18.55 2.65
N ASN A 221 8.83 18.92 3.12
CA ASN A 221 10.02 19.02 2.26
C ASN A 221 10.39 17.65 1.66
N THR A 222 10.29 16.59 2.47
CA THR A 222 10.51 15.20 2.01
C THR A 222 9.44 14.80 1.00
N LEU A 223 8.17 15.08 1.26
CA LEU A 223 7.06 14.84 0.33
C LEU A 223 7.29 15.57 -1.01
N LYS A 224 7.67 16.85 -0.98
CA LYS A 224 7.98 17.62 -2.19
C LYS A 224 9.12 17.00 -2.99
N LYS A 225 10.19 16.54 -2.32
CA LYS A 225 11.30 15.85 -2.99
C LYS A 225 10.86 14.53 -3.63
N ILE A 226 9.99 13.76 -2.97
CA ILE A 226 9.39 12.52 -3.52
C ILE A 226 8.63 12.83 -4.81
N TYR A 227 7.77 13.85 -4.81
CA TYR A 227 6.95 14.22 -5.96
C TYR A 227 7.74 14.84 -7.14
N LEU A 228 9.01 15.20 -6.93
CA LEU A 228 9.94 15.60 -8.00
C LEU A 228 10.63 14.39 -8.66
N GLN A 229 10.48 13.18 -8.11
CA GLN A 229 11.11 11.98 -8.64
C GLN A 229 10.33 11.36 -9.79
N THR A 230 10.94 10.32 -10.36
CA THR A 230 10.30 9.51 -11.39
C THR A 230 9.59 8.29 -10.81
N THR A 231 8.51 7.88 -11.47
CA THR A 231 7.74 6.69 -11.15
C THR A 231 7.24 6.02 -12.43
N ARG A 232 6.92 4.73 -12.35
CA ARG A 232 6.21 3.98 -13.40
C ARG A 232 4.69 4.08 -13.24
N ILE A 233 4.22 4.53 -12.09
CA ILE A 233 2.80 4.74 -11.81
C ILE A 233 2.24 5.80 -12.78
N GLY A 234 1.03 5.58 -13.28
CA GLY A 234 0.38 6.39 -14.31
C GLY A 234 0.94 6.19 -15.74
N SER A 235 1.94 5.32 -15.91
CA SER A 235 2.46 4.96 -17.24
C SER A 235 1.78 3.69 -17.77
N LYS A 236 1.59 3.64 -19.08
CA LYS A 236 1.06 2.47 -19.78
C LYS A 236 2.14 1.40 -19.91
N PHE A 237 1.78 0.14 -19.66
CA PHE A 237 2.64 -1.00 -19.99
C PHE A 237 2.99 -0.97 -21.49
N PRO A 238 4.24 -1.26 -21.88
CA PRO A 238 4.54 -1.50 -23.28
C PRO A 238 3.63 -2.62 -23.80
N PHE A 239 3.16 -2.50 -25.03
CA PHE A 239 2.39 -3.58 -25.65
C PHE A 239 3.26 -4.85 -25.61
N SER A 240 2.74 -5.96 -25.07
CA SER A 240 3.40 -7.24 -25.30
C SER A 240 3.38 -7.44 -26.81
N SER A 241 4.56 -7.53 -27.42
CA SER A 241 4.66 -8.16 -28.73
C SER A 241 4.40 -9.64 -28.47
N ASP A 242 3.13 -10.02 -28.45
CA ASP A 242 2.75 -11.42 -28.54
C ASP A 242 3.27 -11.91 -29.90
N ASN A 243 4.37 -12.66 -29.87
CA ASN A 243 4.88 -13.47 -30.97
C ASN A 243 4.48 -14.92 -30.73
#